data_AF-A0A672UW16-F1
#
_entry.id   AF-A0A672UW16-F1
#
_cell.length_a   1.000
_cell.length_b   1.000
_cell.length_c   1.000
_cell.angle_alpha   90.00
_cell.angle_beta   90.00
_cell.angle_gamma   90.00
#
_symmetry.space_group_name_H-M   'P 1'
#
loop_
_entity.id
_entity.type
_entity.pdbx_description
1 polymer ?
#
loop_
_entity_poly.entity_id
_entity_poly.type
_entity_poly.pdbx_seq_one_letter_code
_entity_poly.pdbx_strand_id
1 'polypeptide(L)'
;VSQFGRVVFFTITETFQNLSHLFLCRLDHVIIHVGALSLPESQELARHAAAIDASGIAVIAPFFFKPTNKDELIAFLQKVASEAPAVPFYYYHIPHLTGVTIHVEELLDGIKERIPTFQGVKFSDTDLLDLAQCINKNESEQFAFLYGVDEQLLSALAIGANGAVGSTYNYLGRKTNQMLQAFAKPDLALARKYQFLTGEFLNFGIKLGFGVAQTKAVMTFVSGIPMGPPRFPLVSASEEFIVKAKAKLDSIVWPDGD
;
A
#
# COMPACT_ATOMS: atom_id res chain seq x y z
N VAL A 1 -20.74 -13.29 4.79
CA VAL A 1 -19.30 -13.05 5.02
C VAL A 1 -18.71 -12.68 3.67
N SER A 2 -18.71 -11.38 3.32
CA SER A 2 -18.50 -10.90 1.95
C SER A 2 -17.02 -10.86 1.57
N GLN A 3 -16.73 -11.23 0.33
CA GLN A 3 -15.44 -11.34 -0.39
C GLN A 3 -14.43 -10.18 -0.26
N PHE A 4 -14.75 -9.10 0.45
CA PHE A 4 -13.82 -7.98 0.65
C PHE A 4 -13.12 -8.16 2.01
N GLY A 5 -12.00 -8.89 1.95
CA GLY A 5 -11.03 -8.94 3.02
C GLY A 5 -10.61 -7.52 3.40
N ARG A 6 -10.54 -7.31 4.72
CA ARG A 6 -10.27 -6.04 5.39
C ARG A 6 -9.03 -5.38 4.80
N VAL A 7 -9.07 -4.05 4.65
CA VAL A 7 -7.93 -3.22 4.26
C VAL A 7 -6.74 -3.57 5.16
N VAL A 8 -5.66 -4.10 4.57
CA VAL A 8 -4.45 -4.48 5.32
C VAL A 8 -3.58 -3.23 5.48
N PHE A 9 -3.26 -2.89 6.73
CA PHE A 9 -2.51 -1.69 7.09
C PHE A 9 -1.03 -1.98 7.40
N PHE A 10 -0.24 -0.92 7.19
CA PHE A 10 1.14 -0.64 7.59
C PHE A 10 2.28 -1.19 6.71
N THR A 11 2.89 -0.29 5.91
CA THR A 11 4.33 -0.29 5.64
C THR A 11 5.00 0.54 6.73
N ILE A 12 5.53 -0.08 7.79
CA ILE A 12 6.37 0.62 8.78
C ILE A 12 7.74 0.85 8.13
N THR A 13 8.09 2.11 7.93
CA THR A 13 9.42 2.55 7.47
C THR A 13 10.38 2.88 8.62
N GLU A 14 9.99 2.65 9.88
CA GLU A 14 10.90 2.75 11.03
C GLU A 14 11.41 1.37 11.45
N THR A 15 12.70 1.15 11.20
CA THR A 15 13.45 -0.08 11.42
C THR A 15 13.56 -0.49 12.91
N PHE A 16 13.50 -1.82 13.11
CA PHE A 16 13.93 -2.64 14.24
C PHE A 16 13.37 -2.43 15.66
N GLN A 17 12.98 -1.24 16.12
CA GLN A 17 12.79 -1.04 17.58
C GLN A 17 11.37 -0.65 18.04
N ASN A 18 10.49 -0.17 17.15
CA ASN A 18 9.20 0.39 17.57
C ASN A 18 7.99 -0.55 17.41
N LEU A 19 8.19 -1.76 16.88
CA LEU A 19 7.17 -2.80 16.84
C LEU A 19 7.08 -3.49 18.21
N SER A 20 6.39 -2.84 19.15
CA SER A 20 6.04 -3.52 20.40
C SER A 20 5.07 -4.67 20.10
N HIS A 21 5.25 -5.79 20.79
CA HIS A 21 4.38 -6.98 20.74
C HIS A 21 2.87 -6.63 20.89
N LEU A 22 2.54 -5.49 21.50
CA LEU A 22 1.17 -5.00 21.64
C LEU A 22 0.48 -4.66 20.29
N PHE A 23 1.21 -4.22 19.27
CA PHE A 23 0.62 -3.88 17.97
C PHE A 23 0.24 -5.12 17.16
N LEU A 24 0.98 -6.22 17.31
CA LEU A 24 0.72 -7.47 16.60
C LEU A 24 -0.58 -8.15 17.06
N CYS A 25 -1.00 -7.95 18.31
CA CYS A 25 -2.15 -8.66 18.88
C CYS A 25 -3.53 -8.06 18.55
N ARG A 26 -3.63 -6.94 17.82
CA ARG A 26 -4.91 -6.25 17.56
C ARG A 26 -5.32 -6.15 16.09
N LEU A 27 -4.43 -6.50 15.16
CA LEU A 27 -4.68 -6.46 13.72
C LEU A 27 -4.70 -7.88 13.18
N ASP A 28 -5.57 -8.15 12.20
CA ASP A 28 -5.64 -9.49 11.59
C ASP A 28 -4.34 -9.86 10.87
N HIS A 29 -3.71 -8.87 10.26
CA HIS A 29 -2.47 -9.01 9.49
C HIS A 29 -1.53 -7.85 9.74
N VAL A 30 -0.25 -8.16 9.92
CA VAL A 30 0.84 -7.17 9.94
C VAL A 30 1.88 -7.60 8.92
N ILE A 31 1.98 -6.82 7.83
CA ILE A 31 2.91 -7.08 6.73
C ILE A 31 4.10 -6.14 6.88
N ILE A 32 5.31 -6.68 6.96
CA ILE A 32 6.51 -5.86 7.17
C ILE A 32 7.17 -5.61 5.83
N HIS A 33 7.35 -4.34 5.48
CA HIS A 33 8.18 -4.00 4.33
C HIS A 33 9.66 -4.14 4.70
N VAL A 34 10.33 -5.11 4.10
CA VAL A 34 11.72 -5.47 4.38
C VAL A 34 12.66 -5.07 3.24
N GLY A 35 12.19 -4.25 2.29
CA GLY A 35 13.01 -3.80 1.17
C GLY A 35 14.08 -2.80 1.62
N ALA A 36 15.31 -3.02 1.15
CA ALA A 36 16.44 -2.13 1.36
C ALA A 36 17.27 -2.07 0.08
N LEU A 37 18.09 -1.02 -0.08
CA LEU A 37 19.06 -0.94 -1.18
C LEU A 37 20.20 -1.96 -1.04
N SER A 38 20.51 -2.32 0.20
CA SER A 38 21.46 -3.37 0.55
C SER A 38 20.75 -4.72 0.66
N LEU A 39 21.18 -5.70 -0.14
CA LEU A 39 20.62 -7.05 -0.07
C LEU A 39 20.82 -7.68 1.34
N PRO A 40 22.02 -7.66 1.96
CA PRO A 40 22.20 -8.20 3.30
C PRO A 40 21.26 -7.59 4.35
N GLU A 41 21.00 -6.28 4.29
CA GLU A 41 20.04 -5.63 5.20
C GLU A 41 18.61 -6.11 4.96
N SER A 42 18.19 -6.20 3.70
CA SER A 42 16.85 -6.71 3.37
C SER A 42 16.66 -8.15 3.85
N GLN A 43 17.71 -8.97 3.73
CA GLN A 43 17.75 -10.34 4.24
C GLN A 43 17.66 -10.41 5.76
N GLU A 44 18.39 -9.54 6.47
CA GLU A 44 18.31 -9.45 7.93
C GLU A 44 16.91 -9.04 8.41
N LEU A 45 16.31 -8.05 7.75
CA LEU A 45 14.94 -7.61 8.01
C LEU A 45 13.92 -8.73 7.75
N ALA A 46 14.10 -9.54 6.70
CA ALA A 46 13.26 -10.69 6.40
C ALA A 46 13.36 -11.77 7.49
N ARG A 47 14.58 -12.14 7.93
CA ARG A 47 14.78 -13.07 9.05
C ARG A 47 14.13 -12.56 10.33
N HIS A 48 14.29 -11.27 10.63
CA HIS A 48 13.68 -10.65 11.80
C HIS A 48 12.16 -10.67 11.73
N ALA A 49 11.57 -10.31 10.58
CA ALA A 49 10.12 -10.35 10.38
C ALA A 49 9.53 -11.76 10.61
N ALA A 50 10.24 -12.79 10.14
CA ALA A 50 9.86 -14.18 10.41
C ALA A 50 9.97 -14.53 11.91
N ALA A 51 11.04 -14.08 12.59
CA ALA A 51 11.26 -14.35 14.01
C ALA A 51 10.22 -13.69 14.95
N ILE A 52 9.53 -12.65 14.49
CA ILE A 52 8.46 -11.97 15.24
C ILE A 52 7.04 -12.33 14.75
N ASP A 53 6.91 -13.42 14.00
CA ASP A 53 5.63 -13.94 13.48
C ASP A 53 4.85 -12.91 12.66
N ALA A 54 5.53 -12.11 11.83
CA ALA A 54 4.87 -11.23 10.88
C ALA A 54 3.96 -12.03 9.93
N SER A 55 2.78 -11.50 9.63
CA SER A 55 1.82 -12.17 8.74
C SER A 55 2.28 -12.24 7.28
N GLY A 56 3.28 -11.44 6.93
CA GLY A 56 3.89 -11.40 5.60
C GLY A 56 5.04 -10.41 5.54
N ILE A 57 5.82 -10.50 4.47
CA ILE A 57 6.84 -9.52 4.12
C ILE A 57 6.58 -8.93 2.74
N ALA A 58 6.94 -7.67 2.54
CA ALA A 58 6.86 -7.01 1.24
C ALA A 58 8.22 -6.43 0.83
N VAL A 59 8.57 -6.52 -0.45
CA VAL A 59 9.86 -6.01 -0.98
C VAL A 59 9.63 -5.14 -2.20
N ILE A 60 10.24 -3.95 -2.17
CA ILE A 60 10.27 -3.00 -3.28
C ILE A 60 11.48 -3.33 -4.16
N ALA A 61 11.40 -3.05 -5.46
CA ALA A 61 12.56 -3.18 -6.34
C ALA A 61 13.71 -2.27 -5.87
N PRO A 62 14.98 -2.74 -5.86
CA PRO A 62 16.12 -1.87 -5.59
C PRO A 62 16.25 -0.83 -6.70
N PHE A 63 16.47 0.44 -6.32
CA PHE A 63 16.31 1.57 -7.24
C PHE A 63 17.55 2.46 -7.42
N PHE A 64 18.62 2.21 -6.66
CA PHE A 64 19.91 2.88 -6.88
C PHE A 64 20.59 2.29 -8.12
N PHE A 65 20.89 0.99 -8.10
CA PHE A 65 21.21 0.21 -9.29
C PHE A 65 19.97 -0.58 -9.71
N LYS A 66 19.29 -0.07 -10.72
CA LYS A 66 17.99 -0.60 -11.17
C LYS A 66 18.22 -1.93 -11.88
N PRO A 67 17.46 -2.99 -11.54
CA PRO A 67 17.33 -4.16 -12.39
C PRO A 67 16.90 -3.73 -13.79
N THR A 68 17.56 -4.28 -14.81
CA THR A 68 17.32 -3.93 -16.22
C THR A 68 16.29 -4.84 -16.88
N ASN A 69 16.02 -6.01 -16.28
CA ASN A 69 15.09 -7.02 -16.78
C ASN A 69 14.42 -7.76 -15.60
N LYS A 70 13.37 -8.52 -15.91
CA LYS A 70 12.58 -9.25 -14.91
C LYS A 70 13.40 -10.27 -14.12
N ASP A 71 14.35 -10.96 -14.75
CA ASP A 71 15.13 -12.03 -14.11
C ASP A 71 16.07 -11.48 -13.04
N GLU A 72 16.70 -10.32 -13.28
CA GLU A 72 17.50 -9.61 -12.28
C GLU A 72 16.67 -9.21 -11.06
N LEU A 73 15.46 -8.69 -11.30
CA LEU A 73 14.53 -8.33 -10.22
C LEU A 73 14.09 -9.57 -9.44
N ILE A 74 13.66 -10.63 -10.13
CA ILE A 74 13.28 -11.90 -9.50
C ILE A 74 14.43 -12.47 -8.69
N ALA A 75 15.66 -12.44 -9.20
CA ALA A 75 16.83 -12.94 -8.47
C ALA A 75 17.07 -12.18 -7.16
N PHE A 76 16.87 -10.87 -7.14
CA PHE A 76 16.93 -10.08 -5.90
C PHE A 76 15.80 -10.46 -4.94
N LEU A 77 14.55 -10.46 -5.42
CA LEU A 77 13.37 -10.79 -4.60
C LEU A 77 13.47 -12.21 -4.01
N GLN A 78 13.94 -13.18 -4.79
CA GLN A 78 14.16 -14.57 -4.39
C GLN A 78 15.16 -14.68 -3.24
N LYS A 79 16.28 -13.95 -3.30
CA LYS A 79 17.31 -13.94 -2.24
C LYS A 79 16.80 -13.35 -0.92
N VAL A 80 15.82 -12.45 -0.97
CA VAL A 80 15.18 -11.91 0.24
C VAL A 80 14.13 -12.88 0.75
N ALA A 81 13.28 -13.41 -0.14
CA ALA A 81 12.22 -14.35 0.22
C ALA A 81 12.76 -15.64 0.86
N SER A 82 13.93 -16.12 0.43
CA SER A 82 14.56 -17.33 0.98
C SER A 82 14.93 -17.23 2.46
N GLU A 83 15.04 -16.01 3.00
CA GLU A 83 15.36 -15.76 4.40
C GLU A 83 14.12 -15.85 5.32
N ALA A 84 12.93 -15.92 4.74
CA ALA A 84 11.66 -16.07 5.45
C ALA A 84 10.79 -17.14 4.74
N PRO A 85 11.24 -18.40 4.66
CA PRO A 85 10.68 -19.42 3.77
C PRO A 85 9.27 -19.91 4.12
N ALA A 86 8.73 -19.51 5.27
CA ALA A 86 7.36 -19.81 5.69
C ALA A 86 6.45 -18.57 5.73
N VAL A 87 6.98 -17.39 5.39
CA VAL A 87 6.26 -16.11 5.51
C VAL A 87 5.75 -15.69 4.13
N PRO A 88 4.46 -15.36 3.98
CA PRO A 88 3.89 -14.79 2.75
C PRO A 88 4.71 -13.64 2.20
N PHE A 89 5.07 -13.71 0.92
CA PHE A 89 5.88 -12.70 0.23
C PHE A 89 5.03 -11.88 -0.74
N TYR A 90 5.14 -10.56 -0.65
CA TYR A 90 4.48 -9.62 -1.55
C TYR A 90 5.49 -8.75 -2.30
N TYR A 91 5.30 -8.57 -3.60
CA TYR A 91 6.04 -7.56 -4.34
C TYR A 91 5.42 -6.18 -4.16
N TYR A 92 6.22 -5.17 -3.84
CA TYR A 92 5.78 -3.77 -3.79
C TYR A 92 6.20 -3.05 -5.07
N HIS A 93 5.25 -2.94 -6.00
CA HIS A 93 5.41 -2.21 -7.24
C HIS A 93 5.05 -0.73 -7.06
N ILE A 94 6.02 0.17 -7.28
CA ILE A 94 5.83 1.63 -7.24
C ILE A 94 6.82 2.32 -8.20
N PRO A 95 6.59 2.25 -9.51
CA PRO A 95 7.55 2.68 -10.53
C PRO A 95 7.81 4.19 -10.48
N HIS A 96 6.83 4.99 -10.07
CA HIS A 96 7.01 6.44 -9.89
C HIS A 96 8.14 6.80 -8.90
N LEU A 97 8.35 6.00 -7.86
CA LEU A 97 9.44 6.23 -6.89
C LEU A 97 10.73 5.47 -7.24
N THR A 98 10.60 4.25 -7.77
CA THR A 98 11.76 3.38 -8.03
C THR A 98 12.44 3.68 -9.36
N GLY A 99 11.68 4.17 -10.36
CA GLY A 99 12.10 4.28 -11.74
C GLY A 99 12.37 2.92 -12.41
N VAL A 100 11.90 1.81 -11.82
CA VAL A 100 12.01 0.46 -12.41
C VAL A 100 10.79 0.23 -13.30
N THR A 101 11.01 0.05 -14.60
CA THR A 101 9.97 0.00 -15.64
C THR A 101 9.58 -1.43 -16.04
N ILE A 102 9.80 -2.41 -15.16
CA ILE A 102 9.43 -3.80 -15.41
C ILE A 102 7.94 -3.95 -15.07
N HIS A 103 7.14 -4.37 -16.05
CA HIS A 103 5.72 -4.65 -15.85
C HIS A 103 5.52 -5.78 -14.85
N VAL A 104 4.51 -5.64 -14.00
CA VAL A 104 4.21 -6.63 -12.97
C VAL A 104 3.73 -7.92 -13.61
N GLU A 105 2.94 -7.83 -14.67
CA GLU A 105 2.45 -9.02 -15.35
C GLU A 105 3.60 -9.92 -15.85
N GLU A 106 4.62 -9.31 -16.46
CA GLU A 106 5.81 -10.03 -16.91
C GLU A 106 6.59 -10.65 -15.75
N LEU A 107 6.61 -9.97 -14.59
CA LEU A 107 7.27 -10.44 -13.37
C LEU A 107 6.56 -11.67 -12.77
N LEU A 108 5.23 -11.74 -12.87
CA LEU A 108 4.42 -12.81 -12.29
C LEU A 108 4.51 -14.12 -13.06
N ASP A 109 4.87 -14.06 -14.35
CA ASP A 109 5.08 -15.24 -15.19
C ASP A 109 6.18 -16.16 -14.60
N GLY A 110 5.75 -17.33 -14.10
CA GLY A 110 6.62 -18.32 -13.44
C GLY A 110 7.06 -17.95 -12.02
N ILE A 111 6.49 -16.92 -11.39
CA ILE A 111 7.02 -16.39 -10.12
C ILE A 111 7.03 -17.40 -8.97
N LYS A 112 6.04 -18.29 -8.87
CA LYS A 112 5.98 -19.31 -7.80
C LYS A 112 7.09 -20.36 -7.88
N GLU A 113 7.60 -20.65 -9.08
CA GLU A 113 8.71 -21.58 -9.25
C GLU A 113 10.01 -21.00 -8.67
N ARG A 114 10.13 -19.67 -8.70
CA ARG A 114 11.29 -18.92 -8.20
C ARG A 114 11.12 -18.51 -6.75
N ILE A 115 9.90 -18.16 -6.35
CA ILE A 115 9.54 -17.69 -5.01
C ILE A 115 8.28 -18.45 -4.54
N PRO A 116 8.44 -19.64 -3.95
CA PRO A 116 7.30 -20.45 -3.51
C PRO A 116 6.39 -19.79 -2.48
N THR A 117 6.92 -18.81 -1.72
CA THR A 117 6.18 -18.03 -0.73
C THR A 117 5.43 -16.83 -1.32
N PHE A 118 5.49 -16.60 -2.65
CA PHE A 118 4.83 -15.47 -3.28
C PHE A 118 3.31 -15.54 -3.12
N GLN A 119 2.70 -14.46 -2.63
CA GLN A 119 1.27 -14.38 -2.29
C GLN A 119 0.58 -13.14 -2.89
N GLY A 120 1.31 -12.24 -3.56
CA GLY A 120 0.66 -11.17 -4.31
C GLY A 120 1.50 -9.91 -4.49
N VAL A 121 0.80 -8.82 -4.83
CA VAL A 121 1.41 -7.55 -5.23
C VAL A 121 0.68 -6.39 -4.56
N LYS A 122 1.45 -5.47 -3.96
CA LYS A 122 1.00 -4.10 -3.73
C LYS A 122 1.30 -3.28 -4.99
N PHE A 123 0.26 -2.95 -5.75
CA PHE A 123 0.35 -2.29 -7.05
C PHE A 123 0.07 -0.79 -6.91
N SER A 124 1.13 0.02 -6.84
CA SER A 124 1.04 1.49 -6.71
C SER A 124 1.43 2.17 -8.01
N ASP A 125 0.65 1.89 -9.06
CA ASP A 125 0.74 2.51 -10.37
C ASP A 125 -0.66 2.69 -10.99
N THR A 126 -0.76 3.59 -11.96
CA THR A 126 -1.98 3.96 -12.68
C THR A 126 -2.19 3.14 -13.95
N ASP A 127 -1.21 2.33 -14.35
CA ASP A 127 -1.35 1.38 -15.46
C ASP A 127 -2.29 0.23 -15.07
N LEU A 128 -3.59 0.46 -15.30
CA LEU A 128 -4.63 -0.54 -15.06
C LEU A 128 -4.62 -1.67 -16.10
N LEU A 129 -3.93 -1.50 -17.23
CA LEU A 129 -3.77 -2.59 -18.19
C LEU A 129 -2.82 -3.65 -17.60
N ASP A 130 -1.68 -3.24 -17.06
CA ASP A 130 -0.75 -4.15 -16.38
C ASP A 130 -1.45 -4.87 -15.21
N LEU A 131 -2.14 -4.13 -14.34
CA LEU A 131 -2.89 -4.72 -13.23
C LEU A 131 -3.99 -5.70 -13.69
N ALA A 132 -4.75 -5.35 -14.74
CA ALA A 132 -5.78 -6.24 -15.27
C ALA A 132 -5.19 -7.55 -15.82
N GLN A 133 -4.04 -7.47 -16.52
CA GLN A 133 -3.36 -8.66 -17.02
C GLN A 133 -2.79 -9.50 -15.87
N CYS A 134 -2.27 -8.88 -14.82
CA CYS A 134 -1.86 -9.58 -13.59
C CYS A 134 -3.00 -10.41 -13.00
N ILE A 135 -4.18 -9.81 -12.82
CA ILE A 135 -5.35 -10.46 -12.23
C ILE A 135 -5.83 -11.61 -13.12
N ASN A 136 -6.06 -11.33 -14.41
CA ASN A 136 -6.61 -12.30 -15.37
C ASN A 136 -5.70 -13.51 -15.61
N LYS A 137 -4.37 -13.31 -15.68
CA LYS A 137 -3.42 -14.41 -15.94
C LYS A 137 -3.15 -15.28 -14.72
N ASN A 138 -3.50 -14.81 -13.52
CA ASN A 138 -3.19 -15.49 -12.25
C ASN A 138 -4.45 -15.83 -11.42
N GLU A 139 -5.61 -15.96 -12.07
CA GLU A 139 -6.88 -16.31 -11.39
C GLU A 139 -6.80 -17.62 -10.60
N SER A 140 -6.00 -18.60 -11.08
CA SER A 140 -5.77 -19.87 -10.38
C SER A 140 -4.88 -19.74 -9.15
N GLU A 141 -4.06 -18.68 -9.05
CA GLU A 141 -2.95 -18.61 -8.11
C GLU A 141 -3.30 -18.03 -6.72
N GLN A 142 -4.56 -17.64 -6.50
CA GLN A 142 -5.05 -17.02 -5.25
C GLN A 142 -4.20 -15.85 -4.74
N PHE A 143 -3.52 -15.13 -5.65
CA PHE A 143 -2.75 -13.95 -5.28
C PHE A 143 -3.63 -12.81 -4.80
N ALA A 144 -3.09 -12.02 -3.87
CA ALA A 144 -3.69 -10.76 -3.46
C ALA A 144 -3.12 -9.60 -4.30
N PHE A 145 -3.96 -9.03 -5.15
CA PHE A 145 -3.70 -7.79 -5.88
C PHE A 145 -4.24 -6.61 -5.07
N LEU A 146 -3.36 -5.96 -4.33
CA LEU A 146 -3.67 -4.86 -3.44
C LEU A 146 -3.33 -3.53 -4.11
N TYR A 147 -4.33 -2.71 -4.38
CA TYR A 147 -4.14 -1.46 -5.10
C TYR A 147 -3.63 -0.33 -4.21
N GLY A 148 -2.69 0.47 -4.71
CA GLY A 148 -1.97 1.48 -3.93
C GLY A 148 -2.17 2.93 -4.34
N VAL A 149 -3.12 3.21 -5.24
CA VAL A 149 -3.47 4.58 -5.66
C VAL A 149 -4.87 4.93 -5.16
N ASP A 150 -4.93 5.47 -3.94
CA ASP A 150 -6.15 5.66 -3.14
C ASP A 150 -7.20 6.53 -3.85
N GLU A 151 -6.76 7.58 -4.55
CA GLU A 151 -7.59 8.52 -5.29
C GLU A 151 -8.33 7.91 -6.49
N GLN A 152 -7.99 6.68 -6.89
CA GLN A 152 -8.66 5.94 -7.96
C GLN A 152 -8.96 4.48 -7.60
N LEU A 153 -9.03 4.13 -6.32
CA LEU A 153 -9.26 2.73 -5.88
C LEU A 153 -10.46 2.06 -6.55
N LEU A 154 -11.59 2.76 -6.73
CA LEU A 154 -12.79 2.19 -7.34
C LEU A 154 -12.56 1.66 -8.77
N SER A 155 -11.65 2.24 -9.56
CA SER A 155 -11.34 1.73 -10.89
C SER A 155 -10.60 0.38 -10.82
N ALA A 156 -9.67 0.23 -9.88
CA ALA A 156 -8.97 -1.03 -9.65
C ALA A 156 -9.91 -2.13 -9.12
N LEU A 157 -10.86 -1.76 -8.25
CA LEU A 157 -11.89 -2.71 -7.78
C LEU A 157 -12.77 -3.21 -8.94
N ALA A 158 -13.11 -2.33 -9.89
CA ALA A 158 -13.91 -2.70 -11.05
C ALA A 158 -13.23 -3.74 -11.96
N ILE A 159 -11.90 -3.83 -11.94
CA ILE A 159 -11.11 -4.83 -12.69
C ILE A 159 -10.66 -6.02 -11.84
N GLY A 160 -11.11 -6.12 -10.59
CA GLY A 160 -10.92 -7.31 -9.74
C GLY A 160 -9.84 -7.21 -8.67
N ALA A 161 -9.32 -6.02 -8.33
CA ALA A 161 -8.41 -5.87 -7.20
C ALA A 161 -9.03 -6.41 -5.89
N ASN A 162 -8.26 -7.17 -5.11
CA ASN A 162 -8.75 -7.84 -3.89
C ASN A 162 -8.91 -6.87 -2.71
N GLY A 163 -8.23 -5.73 -2.75
CA GLY A 163 -8.20 -4.76 -1.68
C GLY A 163 -7.25 -3.61 -1.99
N ALA A 164 -6.83 -2.90 -0.94
CA ALA A 164 -6.01 -1.72 -1.08
C ALA A 164 -4.97 -1.59 0.04
N VAL A 165 -3.83 -0.97 -0.27
CA VAL A 165 -2.80 -0.59 0.71
C VAL A 165 -2.33 0.82 0.40
N GLY A 166 -2.62 1.75 1.32
CA GLY A 166 -2.60 3.17 1.02
C GLY A 166 -2.44 4.02 2.26
N SER A 167 -2.03 5.27 2.05
CA SER A 167 -1.75 6.20 3.15
C SER A 167 -3.01 6.83 3.72
N THR A 168 -4.02 7.04 2.88
CA THR A 168 -5.24 7.77 3.24
C THR A 168 -6.10 7.00 4.22
N TYR A 169 -6.00 5.67 4.21
CA TYR A 169 -6.81 4.82 5.06
C TYR A 169 -6.56 5.06 6.55
N ASN A 170 -5.42 5.64 6.93
CA ASN A 170 -5.13 5.99 8.33
C ASN A 170 -6.14 6.99 8.90
N TYR A 171 -6.69 7.88 8.07
CA TYR A 171 -7.62 8.93 8.50
C TYR A 171 -8.94 8.95 7.70
N LEU A 172 -9.01 8.29 6.53
CA LEU A 172 -10.23 8.09 5.74
C LEU A 172 -10.71 6.63 5.70
N GLY A 173 -10.11 5.71 6.47
CA GLY A 173 -10.40 4.28 6.39
C GLY A 173 -11.88 3.92 6.59
N ARG A 174 -12.60 4.66 7.46
CA ARG A 174 -14.06 4.47 7.62
C ARG A 174 -14.83 4.81 6.34
N LYS A 175 -14.50 5.93 5.69
CA LYS A 175 -15.14 6.38 4.45
C LYS A 175 -14.78 5.45 3.28
N THR A 176 -13.53 5.00 3.20
CA THR A 176 -13.11 3.98 2.23
C THR A 176 -13.86 2.66 2.44
N ASN A 177 -14.04 2.21 3.69
CA ASN A 177 -14.82 1.00 3.97
C ASN A 177 -16.29 1.12 3.55
N GLN A 178 -16.90 2.30 3.69
CA GLN A 178 -18.26 2.53 3.18
C GLN A 178 -18.33 2.44 1.65
N MET A 179 -17.30 2.95 0.95
CA MET A 179 -17.16 2.76 -0.49
C MET A 179 -17.06 1.27 -0.87
N LEU A 180 -16.22 0.51 -0.17
CA LEU A 180 -16.06 -0.94 -0.39
C LEU A 180 -17.37 -1.70 -0.14
N GLN A 181 -18.10 -1.35 0.91
CA GLN A 181 -19.41 -1.94 1.21
C GLN A 181 -20.46 -1.60 0.15
N ALA A 182 -20.47 -0.37 -0.37
CA ALA A 182 -21.35 0.03 -1.45
C ALA A 182 -21.02 -0.76 -2.74
N PHE A 183 -19.75 -0.87 -3.10
CA PHE A 183 -19.29 -1.67 -4.24
C PHE A 183 -19.65 -3.16 -4.10
N ALA A 184 -19.53 -3.72 -2.89
CA ALA A 184 -19.90 -5.09 -2.57
C ALA A 184 -21.42 -5.36 -2.62
N LYS A 185 -22.25 -4.33 -2.45
CA LYS A 185 -23.73 -4.37 -2.52
C LYS A 185 -24.27 -3.92 -3.90
N PRO A 186 -23.49 -4.12 -4.96
CA PRO A 186 -23.60 -3.47 -6.27
C PRO A 186 -24.11 -2.01 -6.34
N ASP A 187 -23.99 -1.20 -5.28
CA ASP A 187 -24.39 0.21 -5.31
C ASP A 187 -23.24 1.07 -5.84
N LEU A 188 -23.04 0.97 -7.16
CA LEU A 188 -21.97 1.69 -7.84
C LEU A 188 -22.16 3.21 -7.80
N ALA A 189 -23.40 3.71 -7.63
CA ALA A 189 -23.65 5.14 -7.52
C ALA A 189 -23.11 5.67 -6.18
N LEU A 190 -23.40 4.99 -5.08
CA LEU A 190 -22.89 5.33 -3.77
C LEU A 190 -21.37 5.15 -3.69
N ALA A 191 -20.83 4.04 -4.22
CA ALA A 191 -19.39 3.81 -4.27
C ALA A 191 -18.65 4.94 -5.04
N ARG A 192 -19.18 5.35 -6.20
CA ARG A 192 -18.64 6.50 -6.95
C ARG A 192 -18.68 7.79 -6.15
N LYS A 193 -19.76 8.03 -5.40
CA LYS A 193 -19.86 9.24 -4.56
C LYS A 193 -18.74 9.29 -3.52
N TYR A 194 -18.47 8.19 -2.81
CA TYR A 194 -17.35 8.13 -1.86
C TYR A 194 -15.98 8.31 -2.54
N GLN A 195 -15.76 7.67 -3.70
CA GLN A 195 -14.52 7.84 -4.47
C GLN A 195 -14.31 9.30 -4.88
N PHE A 196 -15.35 9.97 -5.37
CA PHE A 196 -15.26 11.36 -5.81
C PHE A 196 -14.96 12.32 -4.66
N LEU A 197 -15.61 12.16 -3.51
CA LEU A 197 -15.33 13.00 -2.34
C LEU A 197 -13.92 12.78 -1.79
N THR A 198 -13.45 11.53 -1.78
CA THR A 198 -12.06 11.20 -1.46
C THR A 198 -11.10 11.88 -2.44
N GLY A 199 -11.36 11.75 -3.75
CA GLY A 199 -10.58 12.41 -4.80
C GLY A 199 -10.63 13.93 -4.72
N GLU A 200 -11.73 14.53 -4.27
CA GLU A 200 -11.86 15.98 -4.06
C GLU A 200 -10.90 16.50 -2.99
N PHE A 201 -10.80 15.79 -1.86
CA PHE A 201 -9.83 16.10 -0.81
C PHE A 201 -8.39 15.91 -1.30
N LEU A 202 -8.09 14.76 -1.91
CA LEU A 202 -6.73 14.42 -2.32
C LEU A 202 -6.23 15.32 -3.45
N ASN A 203 -7.05 15.60 -4.47
CA ASN A 203 -6.70 16.52 -5.55
C ASN A 203 -6.46 17.95 -5.03
N PHE A 204 -7.21 18.39 -4.01
CA PHE A 204 -6.92 19.66 -3.33
C PHE A 204 -5.56 19.63 -2.64
N GLY A 205 -5.27 18.58 -1.87
CA GLY A 205 -3.98 18.39 -1.22
C GLY A 205 -2.82 18.37 -2.22
N ILE A 206 -2.95 17.59 -3.30
CA ILE A 206 -1.92 17.42 -4.35
C ILE A 206 -1.54 18.77 -4.96
N LYS A 207 -2.52 19.64 -5.23
CA LYS A 207 -2.28 21.01 -5.74
C LYS A 207 -1.48 21.90 -4.78
N LEU A 208 -1.49 21.59 -3.48
CA LEU A 208 -0.71 22.29 -2.46
C LEU A 208 0.65 21.62 -2.18
N GLY A 209 0.96 20.51 -2.86
CA GLY A 209 2.10 19.65 -2.56
C GLY A 209 1.77 18.66 -1.44
N PHE A 210 1.40 17.44 -1.82
CA PHE A 210 0.97 16.39 -0.89
C PHE A 210 1.94 15.21 -0.90
N GLY A 211 2.61 15.01 0.22
CA GLY A 211 3.49 13.87 0.44
C GLY A 211 3.45 13.40 1.88
N VAL A 212 4.48 12.65 2.30
CA VAL A 212 4.53 12.02 3.63
C VAL A 212 4.37 13.02 4.77
N ALA A 213 4.99 14.21 4.67
CA ALA A 213 4.89 15.24 5.71
C ALA A 213 3.44 15.73 5.90
N GLN A 214 2.74 15.96 4.78
CA GLN A 214 1.35 16.36 4.77
C GLN A 214 0.44 15.24 5.29
N THR A 215 0.68 13.99 4.90
CA THR A 215 -0.02 12.82 5.44
C THR A 215 0.10 12.74 6.96
N LYS A 216 1.31 12.94 7.54
CA LYS A 216 1.50 12.96 9.00
C LYS A 216 0.71 14.09 9.66
N ALA A 217 0.67 15.27 9.04
CA ALA A 217 -0.09 16.40 9.55
C ALA A 217 -1.62 16.15 9.51
N VAL A 218 -2.13 15.59 8.41
CA VAL A 218 -3.55 15.19 8.30
C VAL A 218 -3.91 14.16 9.36
N MET A 219 -3.12 13.10 9.50
CA MET A 219 -3.36 12.10 10.54
C MET A 219 -3.37 12.73 11.94
N THR A 220 -2.47 13.68 12.21
CA THR A 220 -2.40 14.36 13.52
C THR A 220 -3.69 15.12 13.84
N PHE A 221 -4.21 15.94 12.92
CA PHE A 221 -5.41 16.71 13.21
C PHE A 221 -6.71 15.90 13.13
N VAL A 222 -6.76 14.82 12.34
CA VAL A 222 -7.95 13.95 12.26
C VAL A 222 -8.06 13.03 13.48
N SER A 223 -6.94 12.43 13.90
CA SER A 223 -6.95 11.45 15.01
C SER A 223 -6.70 12.05 16.39
N GLY A 224 -6.12 13.25 16.45
CA GLY A 224 -5.59 13.83 17.69
C GLY A 224 -4.28 13.18 18.18
N ILE A 225 -3.77 12.17 17.48
CA ILE A 225 -2.53 11.47 17.86
C ILE A 225 -1.34 12.25 17.29
N PRO A 226 -0.36 12.69 18.10
CA PRO A 226 0.78 13.46 17.62
C PRO A 226 1.74 12.58 16.81
N MET A 227 1.69 12.66 15.47
CA MET A 227 2.58 11.89 14.59
C MET A 227 4.04 12.37 14.64
N GLY A 228 4.27 13.57 15.16
CA GLY A 228 5.58 14.22 15.15
C GLY A 228 6.05 14.64 13.75
N PRO A 229 7.20 15.33 13.67
CA PRO A 229 7.76 15.75 12.38
C PRO A 229 8.17 14.54 11.52
N PRO A 230 8.27 14.70 10.19
CA PRO A 230 8.94 13.71 9.36
C PRO A 230 10.46 13.75 9.62
N ARG A 231 11.17 12.69 9.23
CA ARG A 231 12.64 12.68 9.25
C ARG A 231 13.18 13.33 7.98
N PHE A 232 14.35 13.96 8.08
CA PHE A 232 15.09 14.47 6.91
C PHE A 232 15.31 13.34 5.88
N PRO A 233 15.23 13.59 4.55
CA PRO A 233 15.19 14.89 3.83
C PRO A 233 13.83 15.57 3.76
N LEU A 234 12.78 15.00 4.36
CA LEU A 234 11.46 15.63 4.38
C LEU A 234 11.43 16.77 5.40
N VAL A 235 10.68 17.82 5.07
CA VAL A 235 10.38 18.94 5.95
C VAL A 235 8.93 18.88 6.41
N SER A 236 8.64 19.39 7.61
CA SER A 236 7.28 19.45 8.14
C SER A 236 6.33 20.20 7.20
N ALA A 237 5.06 19.79 7.20
CA ALA A 237 4.02 20.54 6.49
C ALA A 237 3.92 21.96 7.04
N SER A 238 3.66 22.94 6.18
CA SER A 238 3.47 24.33 6.60
C SER A 238 2.15 24.50 7.35
N GLU A 239 2.10 25.50 8.24
CA GLU A 239 0.85 25.87 8.93
C GLU A 239 -0.26 26.20 7.92
N GLU A 240 0.10 26.89 6.83
CA GLU A 240 -0.83 27.21 5.75
C GLU A 240 -1.45 25.95 5.13
N PHE A 241 -0.66 24.90 4.87
CA PHE A 241 -1.17 23.63 4.38
C PHE A 241 -2.14 23.01 5.39
N ILE A 242 -1.78 22.98 6.67
CA ILE A 242 -2.58 22.35 7.73
C ILE A 242 -3.95 23.02 7.83
N VAL A 243 -3.98 24.35 7.91
CA VAL A 243 -5.22 25.13 7.99
C VAL A 243 -6.10 24.87 6.76
N LYS A 244 -5.52 24.93 5.55
CA LYS A 244 -6.25 24.70 4.30
C LYS A 244 -6.77 23.27 4.17
N ALA A 245 -5.96 22.28 4.49
CA ALA A 245 -6.34 20.86 4.41
C ALA A 245 -7.45 20.53 5.40
N LYS A 246 -7.36 21.03 6.64
CA LYS A 246 -8.41 20.85 7.65
C LYS A 246 -9.73 21.48 7.19
N ALA A 247 -9.70 22.76 6.78
CA ALA A 247 -10.89 23.44 6.28
C ALA A 247 -11.48 22.73 5.05
N LYS A 248 -10.64 22.19 4.17
CA LYS A 248 -11.11 21.40 3.02
C LYS A 248 -11.80 20.12 3.45
N LEU A 249 -11.20 19.37 4.38
CA LEU A 249 -11.79 18.12 4.88
C LEU A 249 -13.14 18.38 5.56
N ASP A 250 -13.22 19.41 6.42
CA ASP A 250 -14.45 19.80 7.13
C ASP A 250 -15.55 20.29 6.16
N SER A 251 -15.19 20.75 4.97
CA SER A 251 -16.15 21.18 3.94
C SER A 251 -16.82 20.03 3.18
N ILE A 252 -16.30 18.80 3.30
CA ILE A 252 -16.80 17.64 2.56
C ILE A 252 -17.98 17.04 3.33
N VAL A 253 -19.16 17.05 2.70
CA VAL A 253 -20.36 16.39 3.23
C VAL A 253 -20.41 14.96 2.73
N TRP A 254 -20.18 14.01 3.63
CA TRP A 254 -20.18 12.58 3.27
C TRP A 254 -21.61 12.02 3.21
N PRO A 255 -21.86 10.96 2.41
CA PRO A 255 -23.19 10.35 2.28
C PRO A 255 -23.78 9.77 3.57
N ASP A 256 -22.94 9.48 4.56
CA ASP A 256 -23.34 8.95 5.87
C ASP A 256 -23.74 10.06 6.87
N GLY A 257 -23.67 11.34 6.48
CA GLY A 257 -24.10 12.48 7.30
C GLY A 257 -23.05 12.97 8.31
N ASP A 258 -21.88 12.33 8.34
CA ASP A 258 -20.69 12.73 9.10
C ASP A 258 -19.80 13.69 8.28
#